data_AF-A0A8T4J1N4-F1
#
_entry.id   AF-A0A8T4J1N4-F1
#
_cell.length_a   1.000
_cell.length_b   1.000
_cell.length_c   1.000
_cell.angle_alpha   90.00
_cell.angle_beta   90.00
_cell.angle_gamma   90.00
#
_symmetry.space_group_name_H-M   'P 1'
#
loop_
_entity.id
_entity.type
_entity.pdbx_description
1 polymer ?
#
loop_
_entity_poly.entity_id
_entity_poly.type
_entity_poly.pdbx_seq_one_letter_code
_entity_poly.pdbx_strand_id
1 'polypeptide(L)'
;MGLAAGLIASPASAASPERAPGGSALDGLSGQEIAERAQGQLQSMSSLHLKLRSSGFSLSLSLDERGNCAGTASMDSQGKLKMVKRGDTVWLKPNAAFWKSQVGGARGQAVDDVVDGRYIKGKSSDTLMEGMSSTCDLKAFRASTGVTGGDPTNWKRAA
;
A
#
# COMPACT_ATOMS: atom_id res chain seq x y z
N MET A 1 60.94 43.54 5.25
CA MET A 1 60.65 43.99 3.88
C MET A 1 59.57 43.11 3.26
N GLY A 2 58.59 43.72 2.58
CA GLY A 2 57.57 43.06 1.73
C GLY A 2 56.16 43.18 2.33
N LEU A 3 55.43 44.27 2.13
CA LEU A 3 54.59 44.67 0.97
C LEU A 3 53.18 44.04 0.97
N ALA A 4 52.21 44.94 0.83
CA ALA A 4 50.77 44.81 0.93
C ALA A 4 50.10 44.01 -0.21
N ALA A 5 48.88 43.53 0.04
CA ALA A 5 47.82 43.49 -0.96
C ALA A 5 46.46 43.34 -0.27
N GLY A 6 45.66 44.41 -0.30
CA GLY A 6 44.25 44.37 0.13
C GLY A 6 43.40 43.65 -0.91
N LEU A 7 42.45 42.85 -0.43
CA LEU A 7 41.33 42.33 -1.22
C LEU A 7 40.05 42.89 -0.64
N ILE A 8 39.39 43.71 -1.46
CA ILE A 8 38.12 44.38 -1.19
C ILE A 8 37.04 43.29 -1.20
N ALA A 9 36.37 43.08 -0.08
CA ALA A 9 35.22 42.19 0.01
C ALA A 9 34.01 42.85 -0.66
N SER A 10 33.63 42.39 -1.85
CA SER A 10 32.31 42.67 -2.43
C SER A 10 31.25 41.93 -1.62
N PRO A 11 30.15 42.58 -1.19
CA PRO A 11 29.02 41.84 -0.67
C PRO A 11 28.38 41.10 -1.84
N ALA A 12 28.53 39.77 -1.85
CA ALA A 12 27.70 38.91 -2.68
C ALA A 12 26.25 39.09 -2.17
N SER A 13 25.47 39.88 -2.90
CA SER A 13 24.03 39.93 -2.73
C SER A 13 23.52 38.53 -3.03
N ALA A 14 23.26 37.75 -1.98
CA ALA A 14 22.55 36.50 -2.08
C ALA A 14 21.16 36.83 -2.64
N ALA A 15 20.99 36.65 -3.94
CA ALA A 15 19.68 36.62 -4.54
C ALA A 15 18.94 35.47 -3.86
N SER A 16 18.02 35.81 -2.95
CA SER A 16 17.02 34.88 -2.46
C SER A 16 16.40 34.22 -3.68
N PRO A 17 16.31 32.88 -3.74
CA PRO A 17 15.64 32.23 -4.86
C PRO A 17 14.22 32.78 -4.91
N GLU A 18 13.92 33.48 -6.00
CA GLU A 18 12.59 34.02 -6.25
C GLU A 18 11.63 32.85 -6.28
N ARG A 19 10.76 32.79 -5.26
CA ARG A 19 9.76 31.75 -5.15
C ARG A 19 8.84 31.94 -6.34
N ALA A 20 8.88 31.00 -7.28
CA ALA A 20 7.97 30.95 -8.43
C ALA A 20 6.53 31.21 -7.93
N PRO A 21 5.71 31.97 -8.69
CA PRO A 21 4.36 32.35 -8.27
C PRO A 21 3.64 31.12 -7.71
N GLY A 22 3.34 31.20 -6.42
CA GLY A 22 2.94 30.05 -5.62
C GLY A 22 1.51 29.66 -5.94
N GLY A 23 1.34 28.82 -6.95
CA GLY A 23 0.11 28.06 -7.15
C GLY A 23 0.37 26.57 -6.97
N SER A 24 -0.56 25.86 -6.32
CA SER A 24 -0.48 24.41 -6.26
C SER A 24 -0.79 23.81 -7.64
N ALA A 25 -0.34 22.59 -7.91
CA ALA A 25 -0.70 21.86 -9.13
C ALA A 25 -2.22 21.56 -9.27
N LEU A 26 -3.02 21.98 -8.26
CA LEU A 26 -4.47 21.82 -8.18
C LEU A 26 -5.22 23.16 -8.35
N ASP A 27 -4.51 24.29 -8.42
CA ASP A 27 -5.15 25.60 -8.50
C ASP A 27 -5.96 25.74 -9.78
N GLY A 28 -7.19 26.26 -9.64
CA GLY A 28 -8.13 26.42 -10.76
C GLY A 28 -8.87 25.14 -11.17
N LEU A 29 -8.56 23.98 -10.57
CA LEU A 29 -9.29 22.74 -10.81
C LEU A 29 -10.50 22.61 -9.89
N SER A 30 -11.62 22.15 -10.44
CA SER A 30 -12.76 21.67 -9.68
C SER A 30 -12.43 20.39 -8.91
N GLY A 31 -13.22 20.08 -7.87
CA GLY A 31 -13.08 18.82 -7.14
C GLY A 31 -13.25 17.58 -8.05
N GLN A 32 -14.07 17.69 -9.10
CA GLN A 32 -14.26 16.64 -10.08
C GLN A 32 -13.00 16.42 -10.92
N GLU A 33 -12.40 17.49 -11.46
CA GLU A 33 -11.15 17.39 -12.25
C GLU A 33 -10.00 16.83 -11.41
N ILE A 34 -9.93 17.19 -10.12
CA ILE A 34 -8.96 16.61 -9.19
C ILE A 34 -9.20 15.10 -9.03
N ALA A 35 -10.46 14.68 -8.83
CA ALA A 35 -10.80 13.27 -8.67
C ALA A 35 -10.52 12.45 -9.93
N GLU A 36 -10.90 12.94 -11.11
CA GLU A 36 -10.65 12.31 -12.40
C GLU A 36 -9.15 12.18 -12.66
N ARG A 37 -8.37 13.23 -12.40
CA ARG A 37 -6.91 13.19 -12.53
C ARG A 37 -6.29 12.18 -11.57
N ALA A 38 -6.72 12.16 -10.31
CA ALA A 38 -6.23 11.20 -9.32
C ALA A 38 -6.56 9.75 -9.71
N GLN A 39 -7.76 9.50 -10.22
CA GLN A 39 -8.16 8.19 -10.73
C GLN A 39 -7.32 7.77 -11.94
N GLY A 40 -7.10 8.66 -12.91
CA GLY A 40 -6.24 8.36 -14.06
C GLY A 40 -4.81 8.00 -13.65
N GLN A 41 -4.26 8.68 -12.64
CA GLN A 41 -2.97 8.32 -12.05
C GLN A 41 -3.03 6.93 -11.40
N LEU A 42 -4.03 6.66 -10.56
CA LEU A 42 -4.21 5.34 -9.91
C LEU A 42 -4.34 4.20 -10.93
N GLN A 43 -5.11 4.43 -11.99
CA GLN A 43 -5.32 3.51 -13.08
C GLN A 43 -4.09 3.31 -13.97
N SER A 44 -3.01 4.06 -13.82
CA SER A 44 -1.76 3.87 -14.59
C SER A 44 -0.58 3.41 -13.72
N MET A 45 -0.77 3.23 -12.41
CA MET A 45 0.29 2.80 -11.50
C MET A 45 0.71 1.35 -11.76
N SER A 46 2.02 1.12 -11.78
CA SER A 46 2.63 -0.21 -11.88
C SER A 46 2.81 -0.90 -10.52
N SER A 47 2.77 -0.13 -9.44
CA SER A 47 2.84 -0.65 -8.07
C SER A 47 2.09 0.25 -7.09
N LEU A 48 1.66 -0.33 -5.97
CA LEU A 48 0.93 0.37 -4.93
C LEU A 48 1.32 -0.18 -3.56
N HIS A 49 1.48 0.71 -2.58
CA HIS A 49 1.48 0.33 -1.17
C HIS A 49 0.14 0.70 -0.54
N LEU A 50 -0.65 -0.32 -0.23
CA LEU A 50 -2.01 -0.20 0.26
C LEU A 50 -2.03 -0.44 1.78
N LYS A 51 -2.67 0.47 2.52
CA LYS A 51 -2.98 0.30 3.95
C LYS A 51 -4.48 0.43 4.16
N LEU A 52 -5.12 -0.61 4.69
CA LEU A 52 -6.53 -0.58 5.11
C LEU A 52 -6.62 -0.79 6.61
N ARG A 53 -7.53 -0.07 7.25
CA ARG A 53 -7.92 -0.30 8.64
C ARG A 53 -9.43 -0.18 8.77
N SER A 54 -10.02 -1.18 9.41
CA SER A 54 -11.43 -1.24 9.78
C SER A 54 -11.54 -1.77 11.21
N SER A 55 -12.73 -1.74 11.79
CA SER A 55 -12.99 -2.46 13.04
C SER A 55 -12.75 -3.96 12.81
N GLY A 56 -11.95 -4.63 13.63
CA GLY A 56 -11.67 -6.05 13.47
C GLY A 56 -10.55 -6.40 12.48
N PHE A 57 -10.07 -5.46 11.66
CA PHE A 57 -9.20 -5.80 10.53
C PHE A 57 -8.19 -4.70 10.17
N SER A 58 -6.96 -5.12 9.85
CA SER A 58 -5.99 -4.25 9.19
C SER A 58 -5.15 -5.00 8.17
N LEU A 59 -4.77 -4.29 7.11
CA LEU A 59 -4.00 -4.80 5.99
C LEU A 59 -2.93 -3.77 5.62
N SER A 60 -1.72 -4.24 5.36
CA SER A 60 -0.67 -3.45 4.71
C SER A 60 -0.01 -4.34 3.66
N LEU A 61 -0.17 -3.99 2.38
CA LEU A 61 0.36 -4.76 1.25
C LEU A 61 1.09 -3.85 0.28
N SER A 62 2.26 -4.27 -0.18
CA SER A 62 2.85 -3.78 -1.42
C SER A 62 2.44 -4.71 -2.56
N LEU A 63 1.98 -4.15 -3.66
CA LEU A 63 1.43 -4.82 -4.84
C LEU A 63 2.16 -4.34 -6.09
N ASP A 64 2.35 -5.21 -7.08
CA ASP A 64 2.81 -4.82 -8.43
C ASP A 64 1.91 -5.37 -9.53
N GLU A 65 2.02 -4.80 -10.73
CA GLU A 65 1.23 -5.18 -11.92
C GLU A 65 1.48 -6.60 -12.42
N ARG A 66 2.56 -7.25 -11.97
CA ARG A 66 2.86 -8.66 -12.26
C ARG A 66 2.18 -9.60 -11.25
N GLY A 67 1.36 -9.07 -10.35
CA GLY A 67 0.65 -9.82 -9.32
C GLY A 67 1.58 -10.31 -8.21
N ASN A 68 2.75 -9.70 -8.04
CA ASN A 68 3.60 -9.94 -6.89
C ASN A 68 3.13 -9.08 -5.72
N CYS A 69 3.17 -9.64 -4.51
CA CYS A 69 2.82 -8.89 -3.31
C CYS A 69 3.64 -9.30 -2.10
N ALA A 70 3.71 -8.41 -1.11
CA ALA A 70 4.23 -8.72 0.20
C ALA A 70 3.60 -7.83 1.26
N GLY A 71 3.30 -8.39 2.43
CA GLY A 71 2.83 -7.59 3.56
C GLY A 71 2.14 -8.40 4.64
N THR A 72 1.23 -7.77 5.36
CA THR A 72 0.61 -8.28 6.58
C THR A 72 -0.89 -8.03 6.63
N ALA A 73 -1.63 -9.01 7.13
CA ALA A 73 -3.02 -8.87 7.55
C ALA A 73 -3.15 -9.22 9.04
N SER A 74 -4.05 -8.52 9.75
CA SER A 74 -4.39 -8.78 11.15
C SER A 74 -5.91 -8.73 11.33
N MET A 75 -6.44 -9.69 12.08
CA MET A 75 -7.87 -9.86 12.37
C MET A 75 -8.11 -9.83 13.89
N ASP A 76 -7.74 -8.73 14.56
CA ASP A 76 -7.82 -8.56 16.01
C ASP A 76 -7.42 -9.82 16.82
N SER A 77 -8.38 -10.41 17.56
CA SER A 77 -8.17 -11.60 18.39
C SER A 77 -8.01 -12.89 17.60
N GLN A 78 -8.40 -12.91 16.32
CA GLN A 78 -8.29 -14.06 15.43
C GLN A 78 -6.87 -14.24 14.88
N GLY A 79 -5.96 -13.28 15.10
CA GLY A 79 -4.55 -13.41 14.78
C GLY A 79 -4.09 -12.61 13.57
N LYS A 80 -2.92 -12.96 13.05
CA LYS A 80 -2.24 -12.24 11.98
C LYS A 80 -1.45 -13.17 11.08
N LEU A 81 -1.20 -12.72 9.85
CA LEU A 81 -0.36 -13.42 8.89
C LEU A 81 0.55 -12.46 8.14
N LYS A 82 1.72 -12.96 7.76
CA LYS A 82 2.57 -12.37 6.72
C LYS A 82 2.35 -13.14 5.42
N MET A 83 2.30 -12.43 4.31
CA MET A 83 2.17 -13.03 2.98
C MET A 83 3.26 -12.50 2.06
N VAL A 84 3.76 -13.38 1.19
CA VAL A 84 4.57 -13.04 0.02
C VAL A 84 4.04 -13.85 -1.16
N LYS A 85 3.89 -13.22 -2.33
CA LYS A 85 3.59 -13.90 -3.60
C LYS A 85 4.62 -13.51 -4.65
N ARG A 86 5.10 -14.50 -5.40
CA ARG A 86 5.91 -14.34 -6.61
C ARG A 86 5.47 -15.34 -7.66
N GLY A 87 4.97 -14.85 -8.79
CA GLY A 87 4.33 -15.69 -9.80
C GLY A 87 3.18 -16.50 -9.19
N ASP A 88 3.21 -17.82 -9.41
CA ASP A 88 2.25 -18.77 -8.84
C ASP A 88 2.62 -19.23 -7.42
N THR A 89 3.80 -18.86 -6.89
CA THR A 89 4.20 -19.30 -5.55
C THR A 89 3.73 -18.32 -4.47
N VAL A 90 3.12 -18.85 -3.42
CA VAL A 90 2.64 -18.11 -2.25
C VAL A 90 3.35 -18.64 -1.00
N TRP A 91 3.77 -17.72 -0.15
CA TRP A 91 4.30 -18.02 1.18
C TRP A 91 3.46 -17.30 2.24
N LEU A 92 2.89 -18.07 3.15
CA LEU A 92 2.13 -17.56 4.29
C LEU A 92 2.87 -17.88 5.59
N LYS A 93 2.97 -16.91 6.49
CA LYS A 93 3.43 -17.11 7.87
C LYS A 93 2.36 -16.60 8.83
N PRO A 94 1.36 -17.42 9.15
CA PRO A 94 0.39 -17.13 10.19
C PRO A 94 1.02 -17.29 11.59
N ASN A 95 0.40 -16.67 12.60
CA ASN A 95 0.79 -16.88 14.00
C ASN A 95 -0.13 -17.89 14.71
N ALA A 96 0.26 -18.30 15.92
CA ALA A 96 -0.52 -19.22 16.76
C ALA A 96 -2.01 -18.88 16.88
N ALA A 97 -2.32 -17.59 17.09
CA ALA A 97 -3.71 -17.12 17.19
C ALA A 97 -4.51 -17.41 15.91
N PHE A 98 -3.90 -17.22 14.73
CA PHE A 98 -4.51 -17.56 13.45
C PHE A 98 -4.81 -19.05 13.36
N TRP A 99 -3.85 -19.92 13.71
CA TRP A 99 -4.07 -21.37 13.67
C TRP A 99 -5.18 -21.81 14.62
N LYS A 100 -5.19 -21.27 15.84
CA LYS A 100 -6.25 -21.52 16.81
C LYS A 100 -7.62 -21.05 16.31
N SER A 101 -7.69 -19.90 15.64
CA SER A 101 -8.94 -19.36 15.09
C SER A 101 -9.45 -20.17 13.90
N GLN A 102 -8.59 -20.51 12.94
CA GLN A 102 -9.00 -21.13 11.68
C GLN A 102 -9.21 -22.65 11.77
N VAL A 103 -8.38 -23.34 12.57
CA VAL A 103 -8.42 -24.80 12.69
C VAL A 103 -9.15 -25.25 13.95
N GLY A 104 -9.15 -24.42 14.99
CA GLY A 104 -9.85 -24.68 16.24
C GLY A 104 -9.09 -25.59 17.22
N GLY A 105 -9.32 -25.32 18.52
CA GLY A 105 -8.95 -26.21 19.63
C GLY A 105 -7.50 -26.68 19.63
N ALA A 106 -7.29 -27.94 20.02
CA ALA A 106 -5.96 -28.57 20.08
C ALA A 106 -5.32 -28.78 18.70
N ARG A 107 -6.12 -28.90 17.63
CA ARG A 107 -5.60 -29.08 16.27
C ARG A 107 -4.90 -27.82 15.77
N GLY A 108 -5.45 -26.64 16.07
CA GLY A 108 -4.78 -25.38 15.75
C GLY A 108 -3.42 -25.26 16.44
N GLN A 109 -3.31 -25.69 17.70
CA GLN A 109 -2.02 -25.72 18.39
C GLN A 109 -1.05 -26.70 17.72
N ALA A 110 -1.50 -27.91 17.39
CA ALA A 110 -0.64 -28.89 16.71
C ALA A 110 -0.12 -28.38 15.36
N VAL A 111 -0.93 -27.63 14.60
CA VAL A 111 -0.46 -26.99 13.35
C VAL A 111 0.58 -25.91 13.66
N ASP A 112 0.35 -25.07 14.66
CA ASP A 112 1.32 -24.05 15.08
C ASP A 112 2.64 -24.67 15.54
N ASP A 113 2.61 -25.78 16.28
CA ASP A 113 3.82 -26.48 16.73
C ASP A 113 4.63 -27.06 15.56
N VAL A 114 3.94 -27.56 14.52
CA VAL A 114 4.59 -28.10 13.31
C VAL A 114 5.14 -27.00 12.41
N VAL A 115 4.42 -25.88 12.28
CA VAL A 115 4.84 -24.75 11.45
C VAL A 115 5.88 -23.89 12.17
N ASP A 116 5.72 -23.72 13.48
CA ASP A 116 6.59 -23.03 14.43
C ASP A 116 7.14 -21.72 13.85
N GLY A 117 6.19 -20.84 13.51
CA GLY A 117 6.47 -19.53 12.94
C GLY A 117 7.21 -19.54 11.60
N ARG A 118 7.27 -20.65 10.86
CA ARG A 118 7.86 -20.70 9.51
C ARG A 118 6.85 -20.26 8.45
N TYR A 119 7.36 -20.02 7.25
CA TYR A 119 6.52 -19.83 6.07
C TYR A 119 6.05 -21.19 5.54
N ILE A 120 4.76 -21.31 5.31
CA ILE A 120 4.15 -22.38 4.52
C ILE A 120 4.15 -21.93 3.06
N LYS A 121 4.70 -22.77 2.20
CA LYS A 121 4.77 -22.54 0.76
C LYS A 121 3.69 -23.35 0.05
N GLY A 122 3.01 -22.74 -0.91
CA GLY A 122 2.05 -23.40 -1.79
C GLY A 122 1.95 -22.70 -3.14
N LYS A 123 1.09 -23.24 -4.00
CA LYS A 123 0.70 -22.60 -5.28
C LYS A 123 -0.51 -21.70 -5.07
N SER A 124 -0.69 -20.70 -5.93
CA SER A 124 -1.84 -19.79 -5.83
C SER A 124 -3.18 -20.49 -6.13
N SER A 125 -3.14 -21.66 -6.77
CA SER A 125 -4.29 -22.54 -6.98
C SER A 125 -4.65 -23.42 -5.77
N ASP A 126 -3.83 -23.47 -4.72
CA ASP A 126 -4.15 -24.24 -3.52
C ASP A 126 -5.21 -23.47 -2.72
N THR A 127 -6.28 -24.13 -2.27
CA THR A 127 -7.46 -23.47 -1.66
C THR A 127 -7.12 -22.46 -0.56
N LEU A 128 -6.17 -22.78 0.33
CA LEU A 128 -5.71 -21.86 1.38
C LEU A 128 -4.97 -20.64 0.82
N MET A 129 -4.16 -20.85 -0.22
CA MET A 129 -3.32 -19.82 -0.82
C MET A 129 -4.14 -18.90 -1.73
N GLU A 130 -5.11 -19.45 -2.46
CA GLU A 130 -6.00 -18.72 -3.38
C GLU A 130 -6.74 -17.59 -2.65
N GLY A 131 -7.38 -17.90 -1.53
CA GLY A 131 -8.16 -16.93 -0.76
C GLY A 131 -7.34 -15.72 -0.28
N MET A 132 -6.05 -15.91 -0.04
CA MET A 132 -5.14 -14.83 0.37
C MET A 132 -4.49 -14.12 -0.83
N SER A 133 -4.09 -14.89 -1.85
CA SER A 133 -3.34 -14.40 -3.00
C SER A 133 -4.17 -13.59 -4.00
N SER A 134 -5.50 -13.75 -4.00
CA SER A 134 -6.42 -12.93 -4.80
C SER A 134 -6.30 -11.43 -4.48
N THR A 135 -5.97 -11.08 -3.23
CA THR A 135 -5.74 -9.69 -2.80
C THR A 135 -4.49 -9.05 -3.44
N CYS A 136 -3.67 -9.85 -4.13
CA CYS A 136 -2.45 -9.39 -4.78
C CYS A 136 -2.67 -8.88 -6.21
N ASP A 137 -3.90 -8.94 -6.71
CA ASP A 137 -4.25 -8.49 -8.06
C ASP A 137 -4.43 -6.96 -8.12
N LEU A 138 -3.34 -6.25 -8.44
CA LEU A 138 -3.36 -4.80 -8.66
C LEU A 138 -4.27 -4.39 -9.83
N LYS A 139 -4.44 -5.25 -10.84
CA LYS A 139 -5.30 -4.96 -11.99
C LYS A 139 -6.77 -5.00 -11.59
N ALA A 140 -7.18 -6.01 -10.83
CA ALA A 140 -8.52 -6.08 -10.25
C ALA A 140 -8.77 -4.90 -9.29
N PHE A 141 -7.79 -4.54 -8.46
CA PHE A 141 -7.89 -3.37 -7.60
C PHE A 141 -8.13 -2.09 -8.42
N ARG A 142 -7.29 -1.80 -9.42
CA ARG A 142 -7.45 -0.64 -10.32
C ARG A 142 -8.82 -0.62 -11.00
N ALA A 143 -9.30 -1.76 -11.48
CA ALA A 143 -10.64 -1.87 -12.09
C ALA A 143 -11.76 -1.52 -11.10
N SER A 144 -11.64 -1.92 -9.83
CA SER A 144 -12.65 -1.64 -8.79
C SER A 144 -12.70 -0.15 -8.38
N THR A 145 -11.62 0.60 -8.61
CA THR A 145 -11.52 2.03 -8.28
C THR A 145 -12.08 2.95 -9.37
N GLY A 146 -12.47 2.41 -10.52
CA GLY A 146 -13.13 3.17 -11.57
C GLY A 146 -14.54 3.57 -11.15
N VAL A 147 -14.83 4.86 -11.07
CA VAL A 147 -16.19 5.37 -11.00
C VAL A 147 -16.83 5.17 -12.36
N THR A 148 -17.72 4.19 -12.50
CA THR A 148 -18.64 4.14 -13.64
C THR A 148 -19.62 5.30 -13.51
N GLY A 149 -19.28 6.46 -14.09
CA GLY A 149 -20.24 7.56 -14.33
C GLY A 149 -21.11 7.94 -13.13
N GLY A 150 -20.54 8.00 -11.93
CA GLY A 150 -21.27 8.40 -10.74
C GLY A 150 -21.64 9.87 -10.82
N ASP A 151 -22.93 10.15 -10.91
CA ASP A 151 -23.49 11.50 -10.83
C ASP A 151 -22.93 12.22 -9.58
N PRO A 152 -22.27 13.38 -9.76
CA PRO A 152 -21.64 14.16 -8.68
C PRO A 152 -22.64 14.72 -7.67
N THR A 153 -23.94 14.46 -7.78
CA THR A 153 -24.94 14.77 -6.75
C THR A 153 -25.09 13.66 -5.70
N ASN A 154 -24.54 12.47 -5.94
CA ASN A 154 -24.71 11.30 -5.06
C ASN A 154 -23.65 11.17 -3.95
N TRP A 155 -22.67 12.07 -3.89
CA TRP A 155 -21.79 12.21 -2.73
C TRP A 155 -22.61 12.81 -1.56
N LYS A 156 -23.30 11.96 -0.82
CA LYS A 156 -23.77 12.39 0.51
C LYS A 156 -22.52 12.60 1.36
N ARG A 157 -22.21 13.86 1.64
CA ARG A 157 -21.28 14.25 2.72
C ARG A 157 -21.65 13.40 3.93
N ALA A 158 -20.73 12.57 4.38
CA ALA A 158 -20.83 11.97 5.70
C ALA A 158 -20.99 13.14 6.69
N ALA A 159 -22.16 13.19 7.32
CA ALA A 159 -22.47 14.14 8.37
C ALA A 159 -21.69 13.78 9.64
#